data_AF-A0A255G5A7-F1
#
_entry.id   AF-A0A255G5A7-F1
#
_cell.length_a   1.000
_cell.length_b   1.000
_cell.length_c   1.000
_cell.angle_alpha   90.00
_cell.angle_beta   90.00
_cell.angle_gamma   90.00
#
_symmetry.space_group_name_H-M   'P 1'
#
loop_
_entity.id
_entity.type
_entity.pdbx_description
1 polymer ?
#
loop_
_entity_poly.entity_id
_entity_poly.type
_entity_poly.pdbx_seq_one_letter_code
_entity_poly.pdbx_strand_id
1 'polypeptide(L)'
;MAVVMQIRAQRTDDTYATARRADLVQLVDGLGQESRRLEAEVNDLERSRRDLTSGADSQRVARDEARRRLDALQVLSGTAPAEGPGVLITITDPNQKVTVGVVLDAIEEMRDAGAEVIEVNDRIRLVASSSITGNPGALQIDGQPVTMPLTLKVIGEPNALDEAARFRGGLASEITSAQIGGQITIERQDRLQVRSLHVPQPHQYAQPAR
;
A
#
# COMPACT_ATOMS: atom_id res chain seq x y z
N MET A 1 -17.69 -11.72 -38.96
CA MET A 1 -16.99 -12.92 -39.46
C MET A 1 -17.89 -14.12 -39.12
N ALA A 2 -18.69 -14.61 -40.07
CA ALA A 2 -19.63 -15.70 -39.85
C ALA A 2 -19.02 -17.01 -40.35
N VAL A 3 -18.96 -18.04 -39.49
CA VAL A 3 -18.54 -19.39 -39.87
C VAL A 3 -19.77 -20.12 -40.39
N VAL A 4 -19.74 -20.52 -41.66
CA VAL A 4 -20.79 -21.35 -42.27
C VAL A 4 -20.26 -22.78 -42.33
N MET A 5 -20.85 -23.68 -41.55
CA MET A 5 -20.56 -25.12 -41.63
C MET A 5 -21.44 -25.74 -42.72
N GLN A 6 -20.81 -26.21 -43.79
CA GLN A 6 -21.48 -26.91 -44.86
C GLN A 6 -21.33 -28.43 -44.64
N ILE A 7 -22.43 -29.12 -44.32
CA ILE A 7 -22.44 -30.58 -44.14
C ILE A 7 -22.63 -31.23 -45.51
N ARG A 8 -21.62 -31.99 -45.95
CA ARG A 8 -21.67 -32.79 -47.18
C ARG A 8 -22.07 -34.22 -46.82
N ALA A 9 -23.32 -34.59 -47.06
CA ALA A 9 -23.82 -35.94 -46.84
C ALA A 9 -23.38 -36.86 -47.99
N GLN A 10 -22.42 -37.75 -47.72
CA GLN A 10 -22.01 -38.81 -48.64
C GLN A 10 -23.01 -39.99 -48.49
N ARG A 11 -23.64 -40.38 -49.60
CA ARG A 11 -24.65 -41.45 -49.67
C ARG A 11 -24.15 -42.73 -49.00
N THR A 12 -24.88 -43.17 -47.98
CA THR A 12 -24.81 -44.52 -47.42
C THR A 12 -26.26 -44.97 -47.17
N ASP A 13 -26.66 -45.99 -47.93
CA ASP A 13 -27.74 -46.98 -47.77
C ASP A 13 -29.08 -46.65 -47.06
N ASP A 14 -30.15 -46.93 -47.82
CA ASP A 14 -31.59 -46.96 -47.52
C ASP A 14 -31.98 -47.83 -46.28
N THR A 15 -31.59 -47.43 -45.08
CA THR A 15 -32.02 -48.12 -43.84
C THR A 15 -33.33 -47.55 -43.28
N TYR A 16 -33.81 -46.41 -43.82
CA TYR A 16 -34.96 -45.68 -43.28
C TYR A 16 -36.16 -45.59 -44.23
N ALA A 17 -36.02 -45.99 -45.50
CA ALA A 17 -37.10 -45.97 -46.48
C ALA A 17 -38.19 -47.05 -46.20
N THR A 18 -37.85 -48.09 -45.44
CA THR A 18 -38.74 -49.17 -45.00
C THR A 18 -39.17 -49.07 -43.52
N ALA A 19 -38.74 -48.03 -42.80
CA ALA A 19 -39.15 -47.83 -41.41
C ALA A 19 -40.65 -47.52 -41.34
N ARG A 20 -41.39 -48.21 -40.45
CA ARG A 20 -42.80 -47.90 -40.23
C ARG A 20 -42.87 -46.48 -39.68
N ARG A 21 -43.89 -45.68 -40.06
CA ARG A 21 -44.06 -44.30 -39.55
C ARG A 21 -43.88 -44.17 -38.02
N ALA A 22 -44.22 -45.23 -37.27
CA ALA A 22 -44.03 -45.31 -35.83
C ALA A 22 -42.55 -45.25 -35.38
N ASP A 23 -41.62 -45.89 -36.10
CA ASP A 23 -40.21 -45.97 -35.72
C ASP A 23 -39.49 -44.62 -35.90
N LEU A 24 -39.87 -43.86 -36.93
CA LEU A 24 -39.36 -42.49 -37.15
C LEU A 24 -39.89 -41.51 -36.10
N VAL A 25 -41.13 -41.66 -35.66
CA VAL A 25 -41.68 -40.85 -34.55
C VAL A 25 -40.91 -41.13 -33.26
N GLN A 26 -40.63 -42.39 -32.96
CA GLN A 26 -39.85 -42.76 -31.78
C GLN A 26 -38.41 -42.22 -31.82
N LEU A 27 -37.76 -42.20 -33.00
CA LEU A 27 -36.45 -41.59 -33.15
C LEU A 27 -36.49 -40.07 -32.97
N VAL A 28 -37.49 -39.39 -33.53
CA VAL A 28 -37.70 -37.94 -33.35
C VAL A 28 -37.99 -37.60 -31.90
N ASP A 29 -38.79 -38.41 -31.21
CA ASP A 29 -39.06 -38.24 -29.78
C ASP A 29 -37.79 -38.44 -28.94
N GLY A 30 -36.96 -39.44 -29.27
CA GLY A 30 -35.67 -39.67 -28.64
C GLY A 30 -34.68 -38.52 -28.86
N LEU A 31 -34.57 -38.02 -30.09
CA LEU A 31 -33.77 -36.84 -30.41
C LEU A 31 -34.29 -35.59 -29.69
N GLY A 32 -35.61 -35.44 -29.57
CA GLY A 32 -36.22 -34.34 -28.83
C GLY A 32 -35.96 -34.42 -27.32
N GLN A 33 -35.96 -35.62 -26.74
CA GLN A 33 -35.57 -35.83 -25.34
C GLN A 33 -34.09 -35.50 -25.13
N GLU A 34 -33.22 -35.94 -26.03
CA GLU A 34 -31.79 -35.68 -25.96
C GLU A 34 -31.48 -34.19 -26.15
N SER A 35 -32.17 -33.50 -27.07
CA SER A 35 -32.06 -32.04 -27.24
C SER A 35 -32.41 -31.32 -25.94
N ARG A 36 -33.55 -31.67 -25.30
CA ARG A 36 -33.95 -31.07 -24.02
C ARG A 36 -32.94 -31.34 -22.90
N ARG A 37 -32.34 -32.55 -22.87
CA ARG A 37 -31.31 -32.91 -21.89
C ARG A 37 -30.05 -32.06 -22.08
N LEU A 38 -29.57 -31.94 -23.32
CA LEU A 38 -28.39 -31.13 -23.64
C LEU A 38 -28.63 -29.64 -23.42
N GLU A 39 -29.83 -29.13 -23.72
CA GLU A 39 -30.21 -27.74 -23.42
C GLU A 39 -30.20 -27.46 -21.90
N ALA A 40 -30.68 -28.40 -21.08
CA ALA A 40 -30.59 -28.28 -19.63
C ALA A 40 -29.13 -28.27 -19.14
N GLU A 41 -28.30 -29.15 -19.69
CA GLU A 41 -26.86 -29.26 -19.36
C GLU A 41 -26.09 -27.98 -19.73
N VAL A 42 -26.36 -27.39 -20.89
CA VAL A 42 -25.79 -26.09 -21.30
C VAL A 42 -26.20 -24.99 -20.31
N ASN A 43 -27.48 -24.92 -19.93
CA ASN A 43 -27.96 -23.92 -18.97
C ASN A 43 -27.34 -24.07 -17.58
N ASP A 44 -27.07 -25.30 -17.13
CA ASP A 44 -26.34 -25.57 -15.88
C ASP A 44 -24.88 -25.12 -15.99
N LEU A 45 -24.17 -25.51 -17.06
CA LEU A 45 -22.78 -25.13 -17.29
C LEU A 45 -22.58 -23.61 -17.40
N GLU A 46 -23.51 -22.91 -18.07
CA GLU A 46 -23.47 -21.46 -18.15
C GLU A 46 -23.68 -20.80 -16.78
N ARG A 47 -24.57 -21.34 -15.94
CA ARG A 47 -24.74 -20.88 -14.55
C ARG A 47 -23.46 -21.11 -13.75
N SER A 48 -22.90 -22.30 -13.78
CA SER A 48 -21.63 -22.61 -13.10
C SER A 48 -20.49 -21.71 -13.56
N ARG A 49 -20.38 -21.44 -14.88
CA ARG A 49 -19.37 -20.51 -15.41
C ARG A 49 -19.56 -19.09 -14.87
N ARG A 50 -20.80 -18.58 -14.82
CA ARG A 50 -21.09 -17.24 -14.27
C ARG A 50 -20.73 -17.16 -12.80
N ASP A 51 -21.09 -18.17 -12.01
CA ASP A 51 -20.79 -18.22 -10.56
C ASP A 51 -19.28 -18.31 -10.30
N LEU A 52 -18.55 -19.11 -11.07
CA LEU A 52 -17.09 -19.19 -10.97
C LEU A 52 -16.41 -17.86 -11.35
N THR A 53 -16.91 -17.20 -12.40
CA THR A 53 -16.33 -15.92 -12.87
C THR A 53 -16.57 -14.82 -11.84
N SER A 54 -17.78 -14.69 -11.30
CA SER A 54 -18.10 -13.69 -10.27
C SER A 54 -17.32 -13.95 -8.97
N GLY A 55 -17.17 -15.23 -8.59
CA GLY A 55 -16.32 -15.64 -7.48
C GLY A 55 -14.86 -15.22 -7.68
N ALA A 56 -14.28 -15.48 -8.85
CA ALA A 56 -12.90 -15.09 -9.17
C ALA A 56 -12.70 -13.56 -9.12
N ASP A 57 -13.66 -12.78 -9.64
CA ASP A 57 -13.61 -11.33 -9.56
C ASP A 57 -13.65 -10.81 -8.12
N SER A 58 -14.53 -11.38 -7.28
CA SER A 58 -14.62 -11.01 -5.87
C SER A 58 -13.31 -11.28 -5.11
N GLN A 59 -12.67 -12.44 -5.36
CA GLN A 59 -11.38 -12.79 -4.76
C GLN A 59 -10.27 -11.84 -5.20
N ARG A 60 -10.26 -11.43 -6.48
CA ARG A 60 -9.29 -10.47 -7.00
C ARG A 60 -9.44 -9.12 -6.32
N VAL A 61 -10.67 -8.59 -6.23
CA VAL A 61 -10.94 -7.31 -5.54
C VAL A 61 -10.51 -7.37 -4.07
N ALA A 62 -10.82 -8.47 -3.37
CA ALA A 62 -10.42 -8.65 -1.97
C ALA A 62 -8.89 -8.69 -1.80
N ARG A 63 -8.16 -9.36 -2.70
CA ARG A 63 -6.69 -9.39 -2.67
C ARG A 63 -6.08 -8.03 -2.95
N ASP A 64 -6.61 -7.28 -3.92
CA ASP A 64 -6.12 -5.95 -4.25
C ASP A 64 -6.31 -4.97 -3.09
N GLU A 65 -7.45 -5.05 -2.40
CA GLU A 65 -7.70 -4.27 -1.19
C GLU A 65 -6.78 -4.67 -0.03
N ALA A 66 -6.55 -5.97 0.18
CA ALA A 66 -5.61 -6.45 1.20
C ALA A 66 -4.18 -5.98 0.93
N ARG A 67 -3.75 -5.96 -0.35
CA ARG A 67 -2.43 -5.42 -0.76
C ARG A 67 -2.33 -3.92 -0.48
N ARG A 68 -3.32 -3.12 -0.87
CA ARG A 68 -3.33 -1.67 -0.57
C ARG A 68 -3.21 -1.39 0.93
N ARG A 69 -3.93 -2.16 1.76
CA ARG A 69 -3.84 -2.04 3.22
C ARG A 69 -2.48 -2.43 3.75
N LEU A 70 -1.91 -3.52 3.22
CA LEU A 70 -0.56 -3.95 3.59
C LEU A 70 0.46 -2.87 3.26
N ASP A 71 0.43 -2.30 2.06
CA ASP A 71 1.35 -1.25 1.63
C ASP A 71 1.25 -0.02 2.57
N ALA A 72 0.03 0.42 2.87
CA ALA A 72 -0.21 1.53 3.80
C ALA A 72 0.31 1.23 5.23
N LEU A 73 0.06 0.02 5.74
CA LEU A 73 0.53 -0.40 7.06
C LEU A 73 2.05 -0.55 7.11
N GLN A 74 2.69 -0.97 6.02
CA GLN A 74 4.15 -1.07 5.93
C GLN A 74 4.81 0.30 5.98
N VAL A 75 4.24 1.30 5.29
CA VAL A 75 4.72 2.70 5.39
C VAL A 75 4.50 3.25 6.80
N LEU A 76 3.30 3.05 7.38
CA LEU A 76 2.95 3.53 8.73
C LEU A 76 3.85 2.90 9.81
N SER A 77 4.13 1.61 9.71
CA SER A 77 5.02 0.89 10.64
C SER A 77 6.51 1.13 10.35
N GLY A 78 6.84 1.91 9.32
CA GLY A 78 8.21 2.18 8.91
C GLY A 78 8.95 0.96 8.35
N THR A 79 8.26 -0.11 7.97
CA THR A 79 8.86 -1.35 7.44
C THR A 79 9.01 -1.39 5.92
N ALA A 80 8.52 -0.36 5.23
CA ALA A 80 8.76 -0.13 3.81
C ALA A 80 9.33 1.29 3.55
N PRO A 81 10.14 1.45 2.49
CA PRO A 81 10.58 2.78 2.06
C PRO A 81 9.37 3.60 1.59
N ALA A 82 9.52 4.92 1.60
CA ALA A 82 8.48 5.83 1.18
C ALA A 82 9.05 6.98 0.35
N GLU A 83 8.23 7.52 -0.53
CA GLU A 83 8.55 8.74 -1.27
C GLU A 83 7.30 9.61 -1.42
N GLY A 84 7.52 10.92 -1.47
CA GLY A 84 6.45 11.89 -1.57
C GLY A 84 6.96 13.32 -1.40
N PRO A 85 6.09 14.31 -1.55
CA PRO A 85 6.45 15.69 -1.28
C PRO A 85 6.71 15.91 0.22
N GLY A 86 7.43 16.97 0.56
CA GLY A 86 7.62 17.35 1.95
C GLY A 86 8.70 18.40 2.17
N VAL A 87 9.38 18.34 3.32
CA VAL A 87 10.46 19.27 3.69
C VAL A 87 11.73 18.55 4.11
N LEU A 88 12.87 19.09 3.70
CA LEU A 88 14.19 18.78 4.26
C LEU A 88 14.55 19.89 5.24
N ILE A 89 14.65 19.53 6.52
CA ILE A 89 15.09 20.44 7.58
C ILE A 89 16.52 20.09 7.95
N THR A 90 17.41 21.08 7.97
CA THR A 90 18.80 20.91 8.38
C THR A 90 19.12 21.87 9.51
N ILE A 91 19.53 21.33 10.65
CA ILE A 91 19.86 22.08 11.87
C ILE A 91 21.34 21.92 12.18
N THR A 92 22.02 23.03 12.45
CA THR A 92 23.38 23.04 13.01
C THR A 92 23.37 23.65 14.40
N ASP A 93 24.18 23.09 15.28
CA ASP A 93 24.29 23.53 16.66
C ASP A 93 25.77 23.52 17.08
N PRO A 94 26.52 24.59 16.74
CA PRO A 94 27.96 24.64 17.01
C PRO A 94 28.27 24.67 18.51
N ASN A 95 27.30 25.06 19.35
CA ASN A 95 27.46 25.18 20.80
C ASN A 95 26.99 23.94 21.57
N GLN A 96 26.50 22.90 20.86
CA GLN A 96 25.97 21.68 21.45
C GLN A 96 24.91 21.96 22.53
N LYS A 97 23.91 22.79 22.20
CA LYS A 97 22.82 23.22 23.06
C LYS A 97 21.46 22.60 22.72
N VAL A 98 21.30 21.97 21.55
CA VAL A 98 20.08 21.25 21.18
C VAL A 98 19.89 20.08 22.15
N THR A 99 18.76 20.11 22.85
CA THR A 99 18.41 19.13 23.87
C THR A 99 17.48 18.06 23.30
N VAL A 100 17.21 17.01 24.11
CA VAL A 100 16.15 16.03 23.80
C VAL A 100 14.80 16.72 23.60
N GLY A 101 14.47 17.72 24.41
CA GLY A 101 13.20 18.45 24.31
C GLY A 101 13.04 19.15 22.97
N VAL A 102 14.09 19.87 22.52
CA VAL A 102 14.08 20.57 21.22
C VAL A 102 13.85 19.61 20.05
N VAL A 103 14.51 18.44 20.07
CA VAL A 103 14.33 17.44 18.99
C VAL A 103 12.97 16.78 19.06
N LEU A 104 12.46 16.52 20.28
CA LEU A 104 11.11 16.00 20.47
C LEU A 104 10.07 16.99 19.92
N ASP A 105 10.15 18.25 20.32
CA ASP A 105 9.23 19.30 19.86
C ASP A 105 9.31 19.46 18.34
N ALA A 106 10.51 19.41 17.75
CA ALA A 106 10.68 19.40 16.30
C ALA A 106 9.91 18.24 15.61
N ILE A 107 9.97 17.04 16.19
CA ILE A 107 9.30 15.86 15.64
C ILE A 107 7.78 15.95 15.84
N GLU A 108 7.33 16.38 17.02
CA GLU A 108 5.91 16.50 17.33
C GLU A 108 5.24 17.63 16.55
N GLU A 109 5.90 18.78 16.35
CA GLU A 109 5.38 19.84 15.48
C GLU A 109 5.18 19.34 14.03
N MET A 110 6.09 18.51 13.53
CA MET A 110 5.94 17.90 12.20
C MET A 110 4.79 16.90 12.16
N ARG A 111 4.60 16.09 13.21
CA ARG A 111 3.47 15.15 13.32
C ARG A 111 2.14 15.90 13.37
N ASP A 112 2.05 16.96 14.16
CA ASP A 112 0.88 17.82 14.26
C ASP A 112 0.54 18.49 12.93
N ALA A 113 1.56 18.83 12.14
CA ALA A 113 1.42 19.38 10.79
C ALA A 113 1.08 18.34 9.71
N GLY A 114 0.91 17.06 10.07
CA GLY A 114 0.53 16.00 9.14
C GLY A 114 1.71 15.28 8.48
N ALA A 115 2.87 15.21 9.14
CA ALA A 115 3.95 14.34 8.70
C ALA A 115 3.50 12.88 8.67
N GLU A 116 3.68 12.24 7.51
CA GLU A 116 3.38 10.82 7.31
C GLU A 116 4.61 9.95 7.54
N VAL A 117 5.79 10.49 7.21
CA VAL A 117 7.09 9.80 7.35
C VAL A 117 8.16 10.77 7.81
N ILE A 118 8.96 10.37 8.79
CA ILE A 118 10.12 11.14 9.26
C ILE A 118 11.37 10.25 9.28
N GLU A 119 12.45 10.75 8.70
CA GLU A 119 13.79 10.16 8.75
C GLU A 119 14.79 11.16 9.31
N VAL A 120 15.65 10.68 10.22
CA VAL A 120 16.71 11.47 10.86
C VAL A 120 18.08 11.02 10.37
N ASN A 121 18.95 11.97 10.01
CA ASN A 121 20.33 11.74 9.57
C ASN A 121 20.47 10.63 8.51
N ASP A 122 19.52 10.55 7.57
CA ASP A 122 19.52 9.58 6.47
C ASP A 122 19.56 8.10 6.89
N ARG A 123 19.23 7.78 8.14
CA ARG A 123 19.41 6.42 8.69
C ARG A 123 18.38 5.98 9.72
N ILE A 124 17.76 6.91 10.46
CA ILE A 124 16.83 6.56 11.54
C ILE A 124 15.40 6.82 11.07
N ARG A 125 14.65 5.76 10.81
CA ARG A 125 13.22 5.83 10.51
C ARG A 125 12.43 5.99 11.81
N LEU A 126 11.73 7.11 11.98
CA LEU A 126 10.88 7.31 13.14
C LEU A 126 9.56 6.55 12.98
N VAL A 127 9.12 5.95 14.08
CA VAL A 127 7.79 5.34 14.24
C VAL A 127 7.16 5.80 15.54
N ALA A 128 5.93 5.39 15.82
CA ALA A 128 5.21 5.79 17.03
C ALA A 128 5.95 5.43 18.34
N SER A 129 6.69 4.31 18.35
CA SER A 129 7.45 3.86 19.52
C SER A 129 8.89 4.37 19.56
N SER A 130 9.28 5.26 18.65
CA SER A 130 10.64 5.81 18.64
C SER A 130 10.89 6.64 19.88
N SER A 131 12.12 6.56 20.40
CA SER A 131 12.56 7.19 21.65
C SER A 131 13.75 8.09 21.41
N ILE A 132 13.80 9.21 22.12
CA ILE A 132 14.90 10.17 22.07
C ILE A 132 15.52 10.24 23.46
N THR A 133 16.84 10.06 23.56
CA THR A 133 17.57 10.03 24.82
C THR A 133 18.92 10.73 24.69
N GLY A 134 19.64 10.85 25.81
CA GLY A 134 20.98 11.43 25.85
C GLY A 134 21.01 12.87 26.37
N ASN A 135 22.09 13.56 26.04
CA ASN A 135 22.36 14.94 26.46
C ASN A 135 22.76 15.77 25.23
N PRO A 136 22.73 17.11 25.29
CA PRO A 136 23.23 17.97 24.22
C PRO A 136 24.64 17.57 23.79
N GLY A 137 24.87 17.47 22.47
CA GLY A 137 26.11 16.97 21.87
C GLY A 137 26.26 15.45 21.81
N ALA A 138 25.39 14.69 22.48
CA ALA A 138 25.40 13.23 22.53
C ALA A 138 23.96 12.64 22.54
N LEU A 139 23.11 13.17 21.67
CA LEU A 139 21.73 12.71 21.51
C LEU A 139 21.67 11.35 20.83
N GLN A 140 20.64 10.56 21.14
CA GLN A 140 20.37 9.27 20.51
C GLN A 140 18.89 9.14 20.18
N ILE A 141 18.57 8.49 19.07
CA ILE A 141 17.22 8.06 18.72
C ILE A 141 17.23 6.55 18.53
N ASP A 142 16.37 5.84 19.26
CA ASP A 142 16.30 4.37 19.27
C ASP A 142 17.68 3.71 19.52
N GLY A 143 18.47 4.34 20.40
CA GLY A 143 19.84 3.92 20.74
C GLY A 143 20.89 4.23 19.69
N GLN A 144 20.52 4.83 18.55
CA GLN A 144 21.46 5.26 17.52
C GLN A 144 21.90 6.71 17.75
N PRO A 145 23.21 7.01 17.70
CA PRO A 145 23.72 8.36 17.97
C PRO A 145 23.28 9.32 16.86
N VAL A 146 22.71 10.47 17.22
CA VAL A 146 22.37 11.58 16.33
C VAL A 146 23.58 12.48 16.14
N THR A 147 23.83 12.94 14.92
CA THR A 147 25.02 13.74 14.58
C THR A 147 24.61 15.07 13.98
N MET A 148 25.39 16.12 14.23
CA MET A 148 25.22 17.43 13.58
C MET A 148 25.97 17.47 12.24
N PRO A 149 25.42 18.11 11.19
CA PRO A 149 24.08 18.71 11.15
C PRO A 149 22.97 17.66 11.28
N LEU A 150 21.96 17.97 12.08
CA LEU A 150 20.75 17.18 12.22
C LEU A 150 19.90 17.40 10.96
N THR A 151 19.70 16.34 10.17
CA THR A 151 18.81 16.37 9.01
C THR A 151 17.51 15.65 9.34
N LEU A 152 16.37 16.28 9.06
CA LEU A 152 15.04 15.68 9.11
C LEU A 152 14.46 15.70 7.69
N LYS A 153 14.24 14.52 7.12
CA LYS A 153 13.38 14.40 5.94
C LYS A 153 11.98 14.08 6.41
N VAL A 154 11.04 14.94 6.06
CA VAL A 154 9.65 14.83 6.49
C VAL A 154 8.77 14.78 5.25
N ILE A 155 8.08 13.66 5.02
CA ILE A 155 7.10 13.52 3.93
C ILE A 155 5.72 13.92 4.48
N GLY A 156 5.01 14.75 3.73
CA GLY A 156 3.68 15.27 4.05
C GLY A 156 3.35 16.46 3.16
N GLU A 157 2.30 17.23 3.49
CA GLU A 157 1.95 18.43 2.72
C GLU A 157 3.02 19.53 2.94
N PRO A 158 3.76 19.97 1.90
CA PRO A 158 4.94 20.81 2.10
C PRO A 158 4.66 22.18 2.72
N ASN A 159 3.49 22.79 2.46
CA ASN A 159 3.19 24.12 2.99
C ASN A 159 2.90 24.05 4.48
N ALA A 160 2.06 23.11 4.93
CA ALA A 160 1.76 22.88 6.34
C ALA A 160 3.03 22.56 7.14
N LEU A 161 3.91 21.72 6.58
CA LEU A 161 5.19 21.39 7.20
C LEU A 161 6.15 22.59 7.30
N ASP A 162 6.29 23.39 6.22
CA ASP A 162 7.13 24.60 6.23
C ASP A 162 6.58 25.67 7.19
N GLU A 163 5.25 25.86 7.21
CA GLU A 163 4.58 26.78 8.13
C GLU A 163 4.77 26.37 9.59
N ALA A 164 4.61 25.09 9.90
CA ALA A 164 4.83 24.56 11.24
C ALA A 164 6.28 24.75 11.70
N ALA A 165 7.25 24.38 10.87
CA ALA A 165 8.68 24.53 11.21
C ALA A 165 9.11 26.00 11.41
N ARG A 166 8.40 26.93 10.76
CA ARG A 166 8.65 28.38 10.84
C ARG A 166 7.71 29.10 11.81
N PHE A 167 6.88 28.36 12.55
CA PHE A 167 5.92 28.96 13.47
C PHE A 167 6.64 29.86 14.48
N ARG A 168 6.06 31.03 14.75
CA ARG A 168 6.69 32.01 15.63
C ARG A 168 6.74 31.45 17.05
N GLY A 169 7.95 31.36 17.59
CA GLY A 169 8.18 30.75 18.91
C GLY A 169 8.24 29.21 18.89
N GLY A 170 8.09 28.57 17.72
CA GLY A 170 8.33 27.13 17.53
C GLY A 170 9.76 26.83 17.08
N LEU A 171 9.94 25.69 16.41
CA LEU A 171 11.25 25.11 16.07
C LEU A 171 12.31 26.10 15.57
N ALA A 172 12.04 26.83 14.47
CA ALA A 172 13.04 27.73 13.90
C ALA A 172 13.42 28.88 14.84
N SER A 173 12.45 29.37 15.62
CA SER A 173 12.69 30.44 16.60
C SER A 173 13.54 29.93 17.78
N GLU A 174 13.29 28.70 18.22
CA GLU A 174 14.03 28.09 19.32
C GLU A 174 15.49 27.81 18.93
N ILE A 175 15.73 27.18 17.77
CA ILE A 175 17.08 26.86 17.26
C ILE A 175 17.93 28.12 17.09
N THR A 176 17.34 29.20 16.54
CA THR A 176 18.06 30.46 16.28
C THR A 176 18.13 31.39 17.49
N SER A 177 17.47 31.02 18.60
CA SER A 177 17.48 31.82 19.83
C SER A 177 18.90 31.99 20.38
N ALA A 178 19.11 33.03 21.19
CA ALA A 178 20.39 33.26 21.86
C ALA A 178 20.78 32.14 22.84
N GLN A 179 19.83 31.29 23.26
CA GLN A 179 20.09 30.16 24.16
C GLN A 179 20.78 28.99 23.44
N ILE A 180 20.39 28.72 22.18
CA ILE A 180 20.98 27.65 21.36
C ILE A 180 22.09 28.23 20.46
N GLY A 181 21.79 29.32 19.75
CA GLY A 181 22.69 29.94 18.79
C GLY A 181 22.97 29.06 17.58
N GLY A 182 22.01 28.21 17.21
CA GLY A 182 22.08 27.32 16.06
C GLY A 182 21.65 28.00 14.76
N GLN A 183 21.68 27.21 13.68
CA GLN A 183 21.14 27.60 12.38
C GLN A 183 20.18 26.53 11.91
N ILE A 184 19.17 26.94 11.16
CA ILE A 184 18.18 26.05 10.58
C ILE A 184 17.92 26.45 9.13
N THR A 185 17.83 25.46 8.26
CA THR A 185 17.39 25.59 6.87
C THR A 185 16.22 24.64 6.66
N ILE A 186 15.20 25.12 5.95
CA ILE A 186 13.98 24.37 5.67
C ILE A 186 13.74 24.53 4.17
N GLU A 187 13.77 23.40 3.46
CA GLU A 187 13.64 23.34 2.01
C GLU A 187 12.45 22.46 1.65
N ARG A 188 11.44 23.05 0.99
CA ARG A 188 10.35 22.26 0.38
C ARG A 188 10.88 21.49 -0.80
N GLN A 189 10.44 20.25 -0.93
CA GLN A 189 10.88 19.31 -1.95
C GLN A 189 9.63 18.61 -2.51
N ASP A 190 9.48 18.62 -3.85
CA ASP A 190 8.36 17.92 -4.51
C ASP A 190 8.48 16.40 -4.39
N ARG A 191 9.70 15.91 -4.16
CA ARG A 191 9.99 14.49 -3.98
C ARG A 191 11.16 14.26 -3.03
N LEU A 192 10.83 13.81 -1.83
CA LEU A 192 11.76 13.22 -0.87
C LEU A 192 11.69 11.70 -0.96
N GLN A 193 12.84 11.06 -0.75
CA GLN A 193 12.93 9.60 -0.60
C GLN A 193 13.46 9.27 0.78
N VAL A 194 12.71 8.41 1.49
CA VAL A 194 13.08 7.84 2.78
C VAL A 194 13.29 6.35 2.58
N ARG A 195 14.53 5.91 2.76
CA ARG A 195 14.94 4.51 2.54
C ARG A 195 15.25 3.78 3.83
N SER A 196 15.47 4.50 4.93
CA SER A 196 15.61 3.89 6.25
C SER A 196 14.32 3.17 6.65
N LEU A 197 14.50 2.04 7.33
CA LEU A 197 13.41 1.18 7.80
C LEU A 197 13.53 0.98 9.31
N HIS A 198 12.38 0.92 9.96
CA HIS A 198 12.25 0.45 11.33
C HIS A 198 12.29 -1.08 11.35
N VAL A 199 13.04 -1.65 12.29
CA VAL A 199 13.11 -3.10 12.50
C VAL A 199 12.25 -3.43 13.72
N PRO A 200 11.03 -3.96 13.54
CA PRO A 200 10.16 -4.29 14.65
C PRO A 200 10.74 -5.45 15.46
N GLN A 201 10.64 -5.36 16.78
CA GLN A 201 10.98 -6.49 17.64
C GLN A 201 9.91 -7.58 17.53
N PRO A 202 10.30 -8.86 17.44
CA PRO A 202 9.33 -9.95 17.37
C PRO A 202 8.50 -10.01 18.65
N HIS A 203 7.19 -10.11 18.49
CA HIS A 203 6.28 -10.29 19.61
C HIS A 203 6.47 -11.69 20.22
N GLN A 204 6.64 -11.76 21.54
CA GLN A 204 6.74 -13.04 22.26
C GLN A 204 5.36 -13.65 22.55
N TYR A 205 4.35 -12.81 22.77
CA TYR A 205 3.02 -13.24 23.21
C TYR A 205 1.90 -12.81 22.25
N ALA A 206 1.98 -11.61 21.69
CA ALA A 206 0.96 -11.10 20.77
C ALA A 206 1.07 -11.77 19.40
N GLN A 207 -0.07 -12.09 18.80
CA GLN A 207 -0.17 -12.62 17.43
C GLN A 207 -1.25 -11.85 16.67
N PRO A 208 -1.07 -11.60 15.35
CA PRO A 208 -2.12 -11.04 14.52
C PRO A 208 -3.38 -11.90 14.56
N ALA A 209 -4.55 -11.26 14.55
CA ALA A 209 -5.83 -11.97 14.42
C ALA A 209 -5.88 -12.72 13.07
N ARG A 210 -6.47 -13.93 13.07
CA ARG A 210 -6.63 -14.78 11.88
C ARG A 210 -7.87 -14.41 11.09
#